data_AF-A0A7S1NRZ7-F1
#
_entry.id   AF-A0A7S1NRZ7-F1
#
_cell.length_a   1.000
_cell.length_b   1.000
_cell.length_c   1.000
_cell.angle_alpha   90.00
_cell.angle_beta   90.00
_cell.angle_gamma   90.00
#
_symmetry.space_group_name_H-M   'P 1'
#
loop_
_entity.id
_entity.type
_entity.pdbx_description
1 polymer ?
#
loop_
_entity_poly.entity_id
_entity_poly.type
_entity_poly.pdbx_seq_one_letter_code
_entity_poly.pdbx_strand_id
1 'polypeptide(L)'
;MACVDTGGQPLPSTPPSALATQSCSHSSSVPLGPSTAERRRTLWMGGIRPSWDPALVASFFTDIGPVQDVTIKRNARKGWTDEYTRERVTFALVRFDSEAAADLALRVLHGTPIPSGEACFDLKPNLWAPPKPNQAHAMIAELLPDVGRAACSQSSMVQPAGEPSLRLQLEPLTISQLRERLQTFGCGSTAAVEAEAQRQGGRVAKKELLLELLCRCYQECPDQFPRRRVHVAAVHVPSRLTGPLVQELRSLVWPPKKRNLQAEQYLVLGVPQTGAAARNVDRYQHLWDLAKDMMDHMAPDFAYTSIAATKDFVGSPHVDMGDKTYQFAISLGNFTEGGELCVETSPFEVAVVSTKDRLAKVDGRYPHWVRAFTGGVRFSLIFFCVEGPATPREQPVYPEYLAA
;
A
#
# COMPACT_ATOMS: atom_id res chain seq x y z
N MET A 1 -62.83 54.71 -34.97
CA MET A 1 -63.04 54.45 -36.41
C MET A 1 -62.06 53.34 -36.79
N ALA A 2 -62.62 52.17 -37.16
CA ALA A 2 -62.02 50.96 -37.74
C ALA A 2 -60.85 50.23 -37.03
N CYS A 3 -61.14 48.98 -36.70
CA CYS A 3 -60.25 47.86 -36.38
C CYS A 3 -59.32 47.50 -37.56
N VAL A 4 -58.15 46.93 -37.25
CA VAL A 4 -57.54 45.87 -38.08
C VAL A 4 -56.94 44.80 -37.16
N ASP A 5 -57.22 43.57 -37.57
CA ASP A 5 -56.94 42.26 -37.01
C ASP A 5 -55.54 41.77 -37.45
N THR A 6 -54.79 41.09 -36.56
CA THR A 6 -53.73 40.16 -36.97
C THR A 6 -53.66 38.99 -35.99
N GLY A 7 -54.19 37.85 -36.44
CA GLY A 7 -54.07 36.56 -35.78
C GLY A 7 -52.64 36.03 -35.74
N GLY A 8 -52.29 35.42 -34.60
CA GLY A 8 -51.12 34.57 -34.44
C GLY A 8 -51.56 33.14 -34.14
N GLN A 9 -51.17 32.20 -35.01
CA GLN A 9 -51.35 30.75 -34.80
C GLN A 9 -50.40 30.21 -33.71
N PRO A 10 -50.81 29.19 -32.93
CA PRO A 10 -49.92 28.48 -32.02
C PRO A 10 -49.09 27.41 -32.74
N LEU A 11 -47.80 27.33 -32.38
CA LEU A 11 -46.86 26.30 -32.81
C LEU A 11 -47.19 24.92 -32.17
N PRO A 12 -46.94 23.80 -32.88
CA PRO A 12 -47.19 22.47 -32.35
C PRO A 12 -46.11 22.04 -31.34
N SER A 13 -46.57 21.55 -30.19
CA SER A 13 -45.77 20.91 -29.15
C SER A 13 -45.28 19.53 -29.61
N THR A 14 -43.96 19.34 -29.68
CA THR A 14 -43.31 18.04 -29.83
C THR A 14 -43.27 17.28 -28.50
N PRO A 15 -43.54 15.96 -28.49
CA PRO A 15 -43.43 15.14 -27.28
C PRO A 15 -41.97 14.76 -26.99
N PRO A 16 -41.59 14.51 -25.72
CA PRO A 16 -40.24 14.08 -25.36
C PRO A 16 -40.01 12.60 -25.71
N SER A 17 -38.95 12.35 -26.48
CA SER A 17 -38.41 11.01 -26.73
C SER A 17 -38.01 10.31 -25.42
N ALA A 18 -38.63 9.16 -25.18
CA ALA A 18 -38.19 8.20 -24.18
C ALA A 18 -36.81 7.65 -24.54
N LEU A 19 -35.80 8.00 -23.74
CA LEU A 19 -34.49 7.36 -23.76
C LEU A 19 -34.62 5.97 -23.14
N ALA A 20 -34.53 4.95 -23.99
CA ALA A 20 -34.41 3.56 -23.58
C ALA A 20 -33.08 3.37 -22.85
N THR A 21 -33.15 2.99 -21.57
CA THR A 21 -32.02 2.58 -20.74
C THR A 21 -31.47 1.25 -21.27
N GLN A 22 -30.42 1.33 -22.09
CA GLN A 22 -29.69 0.16 -22.57
C GLN A 22 -28.82 -0.37 -21.42
N SER A 23 -29.27 -1.45 -20.77
CA SER A 23 -28.52 -2.15 -19.74
C SER A 23 -27.35 -2.90 -20.36
N CYS A 24 -26.19 -2.24 -20.44
CA CYS A 24 -24.94 -2.87 -20.84
C CYS A 24 -24.38 -3.71 -19.68
N SER A 25 -24.78 -4.98 -19.59
CA SER A 25 -24.15 -5.98 -18.71
C SER A 25 -22.76 -6.34 -19.23
N HIS A 26 -21.75 -5.52 -18.91
CA HIS A 26 -20.35 -5.87 -19.13
C HIS A 26 -19.90 -6.83 -18.02
N SER A 27 -20.03 -8.13 -18.28
CA SER A 27 -19.34 -9.17 -17.51
C SER A 27 -17.84 -8.99 -17.71
N SER A 28 -17.23 -8.18 -16.85
CA SER A 28 -15.78 -8.02 -16.78
C SER A 28 -15.21 -9.28 -16.15
N SER A 29 -14.92 -10.29 -16.97
CA SER A 29 -14.15 -11.45 -16.53
C SER A 29 -12.75 -10.96 -16.17
N VAL A 30 -12.46 -10.91 -14.87
CA VAL A 30 -11.10 -10.71 -14.38
C VAL A 30 -10.25 -11.83 -14.97
N PRO A 31 -9.11 -11.53 -15.65
CA PRO A 31 -8.28 -12.56 -16.25
C PRO A 31 -7.83 -13.52 -15.14
N LEU A 32 -8.32 -14.76 -15.19
CA LEU A 32 -7.85 -15.83 -14.31
C LEU A 32 -6.36 -16.00 -14.56
N GLY A 33 -5.57 -15.95 -13.49
CA GLY A 33 -4.13 -16.22 -13.56
C GLY A 33 -3.84 -17.62 -14.12
N PRO A 34 -2.59 -17.92 -14.48
CA PRO A 34 -2.21 -19.19 -15.08
C PRO A 34 -2.61 -20.36 -14.18
N SER A 35 -3.08 -21.44 -14.80
CA SER A 35 -3.49 -22.68 -14.14
C SER A 35 -2.31 -23.35 -13.41
N THR A 36 -2.58 -24.21 -12.44
CA THR A 36 -1.54 -24.97 -11.71
C THR A 36 -0.63 -25.77 -12.65
N ALA A 37 -1.21 -26.33 -13.73
CA ALA A 37 -0.46 -27.09 -14.74
C ALA A 37 0.46 -26.19 -15.59
N GLU A 38 0.06 -24.96 -15.91
CA GLU A 38 0.95 -24.01 -16.59
C GLU A 38 2.11 -23.56 -15.70
N ARG A 39 1.89 -23.44 -14.40
CA ARG A 39 2.92 -23.01 -13.45
C ARG A 39 4.02 -24.05 -13.26
N ARG A 40 3.65 -25.33 -13.17
CA ARG A 40 4.61 -26.45 -13.09
C ARG A 40 5.53 -26.53 -14.31
N ARG A 41 5.04 -26.06 -15.46
CA ARG A 41 5.81 -25.97 -16.71
C ARG A 41 6.60 -24.67 -16.86
N THR A 42 6.53 -23.76 -15.88
CA THR A 42 7.19 -22.47 -15.95
C THR A 42 8.30 -22.39 -14.91
N LEU A 43 9.47 -21.91 -15.30
CA LEU A 43 10.55 -21.55 -14.39
C LEU A 43 10.67 -20.03 -14.28
N TRP A 44 11.04 -19.56 -13.10
CA TRP A 44 11.58 -18.23 -12.88
C TRP A 44 13.08 -18.27 -13.12
N MET A 45 13.61 -17.33 -13.89
CA MET A 45 15.04 -17.16 -14.16
C MET A 45 15.50 -15.77 -13.72
N GLY A 46 16.42 -15.72 -12.75
CA GLY A 46 17.04 -14.51 -12.26
C GLY A 46 18.22 -14.05 -13.10
N GLY A 47 18.82 -12.91 -12.72
CA GLY A 47 20.07 -12.43 -13.33
C GLY A 47 19.95 -12.01 -14.80
N ILE A 48 18.73 -11.70 -15.27
CA ILE A 48 18.51 -11.26 -16.65
C ILE A 48 19.14 -9.88 -16.85
N ARG A 49 19.93 -9.72 -17.90
CA ARG A 49 20.55 -8.44 -18.25
C ARG A 49 19.56 -7.53 -18.99
N PRO A 50 19.69 -6.19 -18.86
CA PRO A 50 18.81 -5.25 -19.57
C PRO A 50 18.80 -5.43 -21.10
N SER A 51 19.93 -5.85 -21.67
CA SER A 51 20.10 -6.08 -23.11
C SER A 51 19.52 -7.41 -23.60
N TRP A 52 19.14 -8.33 -22.69
CA TRP A 52 18.59 -9.61 -23.09
C TRP A 52 17.13 -9.48 -23.54
N ASP A 53 16.80 -10.20 -24.60
CA ASP A 53 15.46 -10.33 -25.15
C ASP A 53 14.92 -11.76 -24.95
N PRO A 54 13.60 -11.98 -25.14
CA PRO A 54 13.00 -13.30 -24.97
C PRO A 54 13.61 -14.41 -25.84
N ALA A 55 14.06 -14.09 -27.06
CA ALA A 55 14.61 -15.08 -27.99
C ALA A 55 15.99 -15.57 -27.54
N LEU A 56 16.84 -14.65 -27.07
CA LEU A 56 18.13 -14.99 -26.46
C LEU A 56 17.93 -15.84 -25.20
N VAL A 57 16.99 -15.48 -24.33
CA VAL A 57 16.73 -16.28 -23.13
C VAL A 57 16.18 -17.67 -23.48
N ALA A 58 15.31 -17.79 -24.49
CA ALA A 58 14.81 -19.08 -24.95
C ALA A 58 15.94 -19.97 -25.52
N SER A 59 16.91 -19.39 -26.24
CA SER A 59 17.99 -20.16 -26.87
C SER A 59 18.89 -20.88 -25.86
N PHE A 60 18.99 -20.36 -24.63
CA PHE A 60 19.71 -21.00 -23.53
C PHE A 60 19.16 -22.36 -23.10
N PHE A 61 17.92 -22.69 -23.48
CA PHE A 61 17.23 -23.92 -23.07
C PHE A 61 17.04 -24.91 -24.22
N THR A 62 17.55 -24.61 -25.42
CA THR A 62 17.33 -25.41 -26.65
C THR A 62 17.71 -26.88 -26.48
N ASP A 63 18.80 -27.15 -25.76
CA ASP A 63 19.31 -28.52 -25.54
C ASP A 63 18.52 -29.30 -24.48
N ILE A 64 17.67 -28.63 -23.70
CA ILE A 64 16.85 -29.26 -22.66
C ILE A 64 15.48 -29.67 -23.20
N GLY A 65 14.88 -28.82 -24.02
CA GLY A 65 13.56 -29.06 -24.60
C GLY A 65 12.90 -27.79 -25.13
N PRO A 66 11.77 -27.93 -25.85
CA PRO A 66 11.10 -26.79 -26.45
C PRO A 66 10.54 -25.84 -25.39
N VAL A 67 10.91 -24.56 -25.53
CA VAL A 67 10.38 -23.44 -24.75
C VAL A 67 9.18 -22.87 -25.50
N GLN A 68 8.02 -22.87 -24.83
CA GLN A 68 6.76 -22.35 -25.35
C GLN A 68 6.71 -20.82 -25.36
N ASP A 69 7.15 -20.19 -24.27
CA ASP A 69 7.11 -18.73 -24.10
C ASP A 69 8.21 -18.26 -23.14
N VAL A 70 8.73 -17.06 -23.41
CA VAL A 70 9.59 -16.34 -22.46
C VAL A 70 9.04 -14.94 -22.22
N THR A 71 8.62 -14.70 -20.99
CA THR A 71 8.17 -13.37 -20.56
C THR A 71 9.23 -12.73 -19.68
N ILE A 72 9.95 -11.73 -20.21
CA ILE A 72 10.88 -10.92 -19.41
C ILE A 72 10.10 -9.84 -18.64
N LYS A 73 10.18 -9.90 -17.32
CA LYS A 73 9.66 -8.88 -16.42
C LYS A 73 10.78 -7.92 -16.06
N ARG A 74 10.89 -6.86 -16.85
CA ARG A 74 11.70 -5.68 -16.52
C ARG A 74 10.92 -4.90 -15.48
N ASN A 75 11.17 -5.18 -14.20
CA ASN A 75 10.39 -4.63 -13.10
C ASN A 75 10.45 -3.10 -13.14
N ALA A 76 9.38 -2.46 -13.62
CA ALA A 76 9.26 -1.00 -13.68
C ALA A 76 8.93 -0.39 -12.31
N ARG A 77 8.83 -1.19 -11.24
CA ARG A 77 8.56 -0.70 -9.89
C ARG A 77 9.86 -0.28 -9.20
N LYS A 78 9.91 0.97 -8.74
CA LYS A 78 10.91 1.50 -7.79
C LYS A 78 11.13 0.50 -6.65
N GLY A 79 12.37 0.11 -6.39
CA GLY A 79 12.76 -0.61 -5.17
C GLY A 79 13.32 -2.03 -5.33
N TRP A 80 13.35 -2.59 -6.54
CA TRP A 80 14.08 -3.83 -6.82
C TRP A 80 15.35 -3.50 -7.59
N THR A 81 16.29 -2.87 -6.91
CA THR A 81 17.68 -2.74 -7.36
C THR A 81 18.52 -3.71 -6.56
N ASP A 82 19.45 -4.39 -7.21
CA ASP A 82 20.47 -5.15 -6.50
C ASP A 82 21.20 -4.19 -5.53
N GLU A 83 21.36 -4.61 -4.28
CA GLU A 83 21.88 -3.74 -3.21
C GLU A 83 23.34 -3.33 -3.46
N TYR A 84 24.09 -4.16 -4.18
CA TYR A 84 25.50 -3.94 -4.49
C TYR A 84 25.70 -3.24 -5.83
N THR A 85 25.00 -3.66 -6.89
CA THR A 85 25.21 -3.08 -8.23
C THR A 85 24.31 -1.89 -8.53
N ARG A 86 23.24 -1.68 -7.74
CA ARG A 86 22.15 -0.73 -8.00
C ARG A 86 21.42 -0.92 -9.33
N GLU A 87 21.72 -2.00 -10.05
CA GLU A 87 21.04 -2.32 -11.30
C GLU A 87 19.63 -2.83 -11.02
N ARG A 88 18.70 -2.56 -11.93
CA ARG A 88 17.32 -3.06 -11.81
C ARG A 88 17.33 -4.58 -11.89
N VAL A 89 16.80 -5.23 -10.86
CA VAL A 89 16.62 -6.68 -10.89
C VAL A 89 15.57 -7.02 -11.94
N THR A 90 16.00 -7.69 -13.00
CA THR A 90 15.10 -8.23 -14.02
C THR A 90 15.10 -9.74 -13.98
N PHE A 91 13.95 -10.32 -14.26
CA PHE A 91 13.77 -11.78 -14.29
C PHE A 91 12.94 -12.19 -15.50
N ALA A 92 13.07 -13.44 -15.90
CA ALA A 92 12.26 -14.06 -16.94
C ALA A 92 11.36 -15.15 -16.36
N LEU A 93 10.19 -15.32 -16.94
CA LEU A 93 9.37 -16.51 -16.78
C LEU A 93 9.53 -17.33 -18.05
N VAL A 94 10.13 -18.51 -17.94
CA VAL A 94 10.43 -19.42 -19.06
C VAL A 94 9.46 -20.59 -18.98
N ARG A 95 8.51 -20.65 -19.92
CA ARG A 95 7.50 -21.69 -19.99
C ARG A 95 7.93 -22.76 -20.98
N PHE A 96 8.00 -24.00 -20.53
CA PHE A 96 8.28 -25.19 -21.33
C PHE A 96 6.99 -25.85 -21.81
N ASP A 97 7.08 -26.66 -22.87
CA ASP A 97 5.93 -27.44 -23.33
C ASP A 97 5.47 -28.50 -22.31
N SER A 98 6.40 -29.00 -21.47
CA SER A 98 6.15 -30.06 -20.49
C SER A 98 6.77 -29.79 -19.12
N GLU A 99 6.22 -30.41 -18.07
CA GLU A 99 6.72 -30.33 -16.69
C GLU A 99 8.08 -31.01 -16.58
N ALA A 100 8.25 -32.15 -17.26
CA ALA A 100 9.51 -32.89 -17.31
C ALA A 100 10.67 -32.06 -17.89
N ALA A 101 10.42 -31.23 -18.91
CA ALA A 101 11.44 -30.35 -19.49
C ALA A 101 11.83 -29.22 -18.50
N ALA A 102 10.85 -28.63 -17.80
CA ALA A 102 11.12 -27.64 -16.76
C ALA A 102 11.94 -28.23 -15.60
N ASP A 103 11.59 -29.43 -15.13
CA ASP A 103 12.32 -30.13 -14.06
C ASP A 103 13.74 -30.50 -14.50
N LEU A 104 13.91 -30.95 -15.74
CA LEU A 104 15.22 -31.25 -16.31
C LEU A 104 16.09 -29.99 -16.40
N ALA A 105 15.54 -28.88 -16.89
CA ALA A 105 16.24 -27.59 -16.96
C ALA A 105 16.70 -27.14 -15.58
N LEU A 106 15.79 -27.16 -14.60
CA LEU A 106 16.11 -26.78 -13.23
C LEU A 106 17.23 -27.63 -12.64
N ARG A 107 17.21 -28.95 -12.85
CA ARG A 107 18.21 -29.87 -12.31
C ARG A 107 19.58 -29.77 -13.00
N VAL A 108 19.60 -29.57 -14.32
CA VAL A 108 20.84 -29.61 -15.12
C VAL A 108 21.49 -28.24 -15.23
N LEU A 109 20.70 -27.18 -15.35
CA LEU A 109 21.23 -25.85 -15.62
C LEU A 109 21.40 -25.00 -14.35
N HIS A 110 20.60 -25.19 -13.30
CA HIS A 110 20.72 -24.31 -12.13
C HIS A 110 22.13 -24.35 -11.51
N GLY A 111 22.73 -23.17 -11.35
CA GLY A 111 24.10 -23.02 -10.82
C GLY A 111 25.20 -23.22 -11.86
N THR A 112 24.89 -23.59 -13.10
CA THR A 112 25.89 -23.69 -14.17
C THR A 112 26.10 -22.33 -14.87
N PRO A 113 27.28 -22.08 -15.46
CA PRO A 113 27.55 -20.84 -16.19
C PRO A 113 26.62 -20.64 -17.39
N ILE A 114 26.16 -19.42 -17.61
CA ILE A 114 25.36 -19.05 -18.78
C ILE A 114 26.31 -18.87 -19.97
N PRO A 115 26.02 -19.44 -21.17
CA PRO A 115 26.93 -19.39 -22.33
C PRO A 115 27.38 -18.00 -22.79
N SER A 116 26.67 -16.93 -22.40
CA SER A 116 26.91 -15.56 -22.83
C SER A 116 27.54 -14.64 -21.76
N GLY A 117 27.99 -15.18 -20.62
CA GLY A 117 28.62 -14.33 -19.61
C GLY A 117 29.14 -15.02 -18.36
N GLU A 118 29.56 -14.20 -17.40
CA GLU A 118 30.15 -14.62 -16.12
C GLU A 118 29.09 -15.06 -15.08
N ALA A 119 27.80 -14.91 -15.39
CA ALA A 119 26.71 -15.28 -14.48
C ALA A 119 26.37 -16.78 -14.59
N CYS A 120 25.89 -17.35 -13.49
CA CYS A 120 25.32 -18.69 -13.48
C CYS A 120 23.79 -18.64 -13.58
N PHE A 121 23.16 -19.70 -14.08
CA PHE A 121 21.71 -19.83 -14.14
C PHE A 121 21.10 -19.85 -12.73
N ASP A 122 20.33 -18.81 -12.38
CA ASP A 122 19.48 -18.79 -11.18
C ASP A 122 18.05 -19.18 -11.54
N LEU A 123 17.77 -20.48 -11.56
CA LEU A 123 16.47 -21.05 -11.90
C LEU A 123 15.72 -21.43 -10.63
N LYS A 124 14.43 -21.11 -10.59
CA LYS A 124 13.52 -21.52 -9.53
C LYS A 124 12.20 -22.00 -10.15
N PRO A 125 11.54 -23.02 -9.59
CA PRO A 125 10.18 -23.36 -9.99
C PRO A 125 9.27 -22.13 -9.92
N ASN A 126 8.41 -21.90 -10.92
CA ASN A 126 7.35 -20.89 -10.84
C ASN A 126 6.17 -21.40 -9.99
N LEU A 127 6.48 -21.95 -8.82
CA LEU A 127 5.52 -22.48 -7.86
C LEU A 127 4.84 -21.38 -7.04
N TRP A 128 5.13 -20.10 -7.33
CA TRP A 128 4.42 -19.01 -6.68
C TRP A 128 2.97 -18.95 -7.16
N ALA A 129 2.12 -19.73 -6.52
CA ALA A 129 0.80 -19.27 -6.16
C ALA A 129 0.94 -18.64 -4.78
N PRO A 130 0.50 -17.38 -4.57
CA PRO A 130 0.10 -17.04 -3.22
C PRO A 130 -0.89 -18.14 -2.82
N PRO A 131 -0.64 -18.90 -1.74
CA PRO A 131 -1.62 -19.86 -1.27
C PRO A 131 -2.95 -19.12 -1.19
N LYS A 132 -4.04 -19.76 -1.63
CA LYS A 132 -5.36 -19.18 -1.35
C LYS A 132 -5.37 -18.90 0.16
N PRO A 133 -5.88 -17.74 0.64
CA PRO A 133 -5.80 -17.38 2.05
C PRO A 133 -6.17 -18.56 2.97
N ASN A 134 -7.22 -19.30 2.59
CA ASN A 134 -7.71 -20.47 3.31
C ASN A 134 -6.72 -21.65 3.39
N GLN A 135 -5.89 -21.88 2.36
CA GLN A 135 -4.84 -22.90 2.38
C GLN A 135 -3.66 -22.51 3.26
N ALA A 136 -3.27 -21.23 3.25
CA ALA A 136 -2.23 -20.73 4.15
C ALA A 136 -2.63 -20.94 5.60
N HIS A 137 -3.88 -20.61 5.97
CA HIS A 137 -4.39 -20.82 7.32
C HIS A 137 -4.38 -22.28 7.76
N ALA A 138 -4.75 -23.22 6.90
CA ALA A 138 -4.72 -24.65 7.23
C ALA A 138 -3.29 -25.16 7.45
N MET A 139 -2.35 -24.78 6.58
CA MET A 139 -0.94 -25.18 6.69
C MET A 139 -0.27 -24.56 7.92
N ILE A 140 -0.59 -23.28 8.21
CA ILE A 140 -0.10 -22.61 9.41
C ILE A 140 -0.66 -23.32 10.65
N ALA A 141 -1.94 -23.70 10.68
CA ALA A 141 -2.54 -24.41 11.82
C ALA A 141 -1.79 -25.69 12.23
N GLU A 142 -1.23 -26.43 11.26
CA GLU A 142 -0.42 -27.64 11.52
C GLU A 142 1.01 -27.32 12.00
N LEU A 143 1.56 -26.17 11.59
CA LEU A 143 2.93 -25.75 11.90
C LEU A 143 3.06 -24.95 13.20
N LEU A 144 1.94 -24.52 13.77
CA LEU A 144 1.93 -23.71 14.98
C LEU A 144 2.29 -24.59 16.19
N PRO A 145 3.34 -24.26 16.95
CA PRO A 145 3.56 -24.91 18.24
C PRO A 145 2.32 -24.69 19.12
N ASP A 146 2.01 -25.65 20.00
CA ASP A 146 1.08 -25.42 21.12
C ASP A 146 1.72 -24.34 22.02
N VAL A 147 1.57 -23.06 21.63
CA VAL A 147 1.86 -21.92 22.48
C VAL A 147 0.90 -22.08 23.65
N GLY A 148 1.44 -22.38 24.82
CA GLY A 148 0.76 -23.07 25.90
C GLY A 148 -0.72 -22.70 26.03
N ARG A 149 -1.59 -23.71 25.87
CA ARG A 149 -3.02 -23.64 26.22
C ARG A 149 -3.23 -23.47 27.73
N ALA A 150 -2.51 -22.55 28.37
CA ALA A 150 -2.95 -22.00 29.63
C ALA A 150 -4.35 -21.46 29.35
N ALA A 151 -5.31 -21.87 30.18
CA ALA A 151 -6.74 -21.63 30.00
C ALA A 151 -7.06 -20.13 30.04
N CYS A 152 -6.70 -19.40 28.98
CA CYS A 152 -7.05 -18.02 28.82
C CYS A 152 -8.50 -18.00 28.34
N SER A 153 -9.38 -17.54 29.21
CA SER A 153 -10.79 -17.32 28.89
C SER A 153 -10.88 -16.52 27.60
N GLN A 154 -11.67 -16.99 26.63
CA GLN A 154 -11.91 -16.35 25.34
C GLN A 154 -12.59 -14.98 25.53
N SER A 155 -11.85 -13.99 26.01
CA SER A 155 -12.27 -12.60 25.95
C SER A 155 -12.08 -12.17 24.52
N SER A 156 -13.15 -12.24 23.73
CA SER A 156 -13.19 -11.69 22.38
C SER A 156 -12.82 -10.21 22.48
N MET A 157 -11.60 -9.85 22.05
CA MET A 157 -11.24 -8.44 21.90
C MET A 157 -12.20 -7.84 20.89
N VAL A 158 -13.18 -7.09 21.38
CA VAL A 158 -14.11 -6.35 20.53
C VAL A 158 -13.28 -5.30 19.80
N GLN A 159 -13.06 -5.54 18.51
CA GLN A 159 -12.39 -4.59 17.66
C GLN A 159 -13.28 -3.34 17.57
N PRO A 160 -12.77 -2.14 17.90
CA PRO A 160 -13.56 -0.93 17.83
C PRO A 160 -14.13 -0.73 16.43
N ALA A 161 -15.37 -0.26 16.35
CA ALA A 161 -15.99 0.06 15.08
C ALA A 161 -15.10 1.02 14.28
N GLY A 162 -14.93 0.74 12.99
CA GLY A 162 -14.16 1.60 12.09
C GLY A 162 -12.64 1.40 12.12
N GLU A 163 -12.12 0.43 12.88
CA GLU A 163 -10.69 0.06 12.83
C GLU A 163 -10.41 -1.08 11.85
N PRO A 164 -9.25 -1.10 11.18
CA PRO A 164 -8.77 -2.26 10.44
C PRO A 164 -8.49 -3.44 11.38
N SER A 165 -8.61 -4.68 10.90
CA SER A 165 -8.30 -5.86 11.72
C SER A 165 -6.85 -5.86 12.20
N LEU A 166 -6.57 -6.51 13.33
CA LEU A 166 -5.20 -6.67 13.84
C LEU A 166 -4.25 -7.18 12.75
N ARG A 167 -4.69 -8.16 11.95
CA ARG A 167 -3.93 -8.67 10.81
C ARG A 167 -3.58 -7.57 9.81
N LEU A 168 -4.56 -6.76 9.42
CA LEU A 168 -4.33 -5.63 8.52
C LEU A 168 -3.38 -4.60 9.13
N GLN A 169 -3.49 -4.34 10.44
CA GLN A 169 -2.59 -3.40 11.14
C GLN A 169 -1.13 -3.87 11.15
N LEU A 170 -0.88 -5.18 11.18
CA LEU A 170 0.46 -5.78 11.18
C LEU A 170 1.00 -6.03 9.76
N GLU A 171 0.15 -6.02 8.73
CA GLU A 171 0.52 -6.27 7.34
C GLU A 171 1.68 -5.39 6.83
N PRO A 172 1.78 -4.09 7.19
CA PRO A 172 2.89 -3.25 6.72
C PRO A 172 4.27 -3.68 7.21
N LEU A 173 4.36 -4.51 8.25
CA LEU A 173 5.62 -4.97 8.80
C LEU A 173 6.33 -5.94 7.84
N THR A 174 7.65 -5.81 7.79
CA THR A 174 8.52 -6.76 7.09
C THR A 174 8.65 -8.07 7.88
N ILE A 175 9.08 -9.14 7.20
CA ILE A 175 9.37 -10.44 7.85
C ILE A 175 10.34 -10.29 9.03
N SER A 176 11.38 -9.47 8.89
CA SER A 176 12.35 -9.24 9.96
C SER A 176 11.70 -8.57 11.16
N GLN A 177 10.87 -7.55 10.95
CA GLN A 177 10.15 -6.85 12.02
C GLN A 177 9.11 -7.77 12.71
N LEU A 178 8.40 -8.60 11.95
CA LEU A 178 7.47 -9.58 12.51
C LEU A 178 8.20 -10.59 13.41
N ARG A 179 9.38 -11.08 12.97
CA ARG A 179 10.21 -12.00 13.76
C ARG A 179 10.76 -11.34 15.03
N GLU A 180 11.30 -10.13 14.91
CA GLU A 180 11.82 -9.36 16.05
C GLU A 180 10.73 -9.12 17.11
N ARG A 181 9.50 -8.84 16.65
CA ARG A 181 8.35 -8.70 17.55
C ARG A 181 7.98 -10.00 18.25
N LEU A 182 7.94 -11.14 17.53
CA LEU A 182 7.71 -12.45 18.16
C LEU A 182 8.79 -12.80 19.18
N GLN A 183 10.04 -12.46 18.88
CA GLN A 183 11.15 -12.63 19.80
C GLN A 183 10.98 -11.76 21.06
N THR A 184 10.55 -10.50 20.89
CA THR A 184 10.22 -9.59 22.00
C THR A 184 9.13 -10.17 22.89
N PHE A 185 8.19 -10.93 22.32
CA PHE A 185 7.11 -11.57 23.07
C PHE A 185 7.54 -12.86 23.77
N GLY A 186 8.74 -13.38 23.49
CA GLY A 186 9.17 -14.71 23.93
C GLY A 186 8.47 -15.85 23.19
N CYS A 187 7.72 -15.56 22.12
CA CYS A 187 6.91 -16.51 21.34
C CYS A 187 7.52 -16.76 19.95
N GLY A 188 8.84 -16.88 19.87
CA GLY A 188 9.57 -16.98 18.61
C GLY A 188 9.12 -18.15 17.74
N SER A 189 9.01 -17.93 16.43
CA SER A 189 8.97 -19.02 15.45
C SER A 189 10.33 -19.72 15.39
N THR A 190 10.33 -21.04 15.24
CA THR A 190 11.58 -21.77 15.02
C THR A 190 12.06 -21.58 13.59
N ALA A 191 13.38 -21.56 13.39
CA ALA A 191 13.98 -21.46 12.05
C ALA A 191 13.49 -22.58 11.12
N ALA A 192 13.25 -23.78 11.65
CA ALA A 192 12.72 -24.92 10.91
C ALA A 192 11.30 -24.66 10.39
N VAL A 193 10.39 -24.16 11.25
CA VAL A 193 9.00 -23.86 10.87
C VAL A 193 8.94 -22.73 9.84
N GLU A 194 9.76 -21.69 10.01
CA GLU A 194 9.85 -20.61 9.01
C GLU A 194 10.42 -21.07 7.68
N ALA A 195 11.43 -21.95 7.69
CA ALA A 195 12.02 -22.53 6.50
C ALA A 195 11.00 -23.42 5.76
N GLU A 196 10.16 -24.14 6.51
CA GLU A 196 9.09 -24.95 5.93
C GLU A 196 8.04 -24.10 5.22
N ALA A 197 7.50 -23.08 5.90
CA ALA A 197 6.55 -22.16 5.29
C ALA A 197 7.14 -21.48 4.04
N GLN A 198 8.43 -21.12 4.10
CA GLN A 198 9.13 -20.55 2.96
C GLN A 198 9.32 -21.54 1.82
N ARG A 199 9.60 -22.82 2.10
CA ARG A 199 9.71 -23.88 1.10
C ARG A 199 8.37 -24.12 0.40
N GLN A 200 7.28 -24.09 1.15
CA GLN A 200 5.94 -24.39 0.65
C GLN A 200 5.29 -23.25 -0.14
N GLY A 201 5.47 -22.00 0.28
CA GLY A 201 4.80 -20.84 -0.36
C GLY A 201 5.67 -19.59 -0.47
N GLY A 202 6.99 -19.75 -0.40
CA GLY A 202 7.94 -18.67 -0.55
C GLY A 202 7.87 -17.64 0.57
N ARG A 203 8.38 -16.44 0.26
CA ARG A 203 8.42 -15.30 1.19
C ARG A 203 7.03 -14.90 1.70
N VAL A 204 5.99 -15.07 0.88
CA VAL A 204 4.60 -14.71 1.24
C VAL A 204 4.09 -15.64 2.33
N ALA A 205 4.14 -16.96 2.14
CA ALA A 205 3.67 -17.91 3.16
C ALA A 205 4.43 -17.77 4.49
N LYS A 206 5.74 -17.49 4.42
CA LYS A 206 6.52 -17.15 5.61
C LYS A 206 6.02 -15.89 6.32
N LYS A 207 5.69 -14.82 5.59
CA LYS A 207 5.10 -13.61 6.18
C LYS A 207 3.74 -13.91 6.82
N GLU A 208 2.88 -14.65 6.13
CA GLU A 208 1.55 -15.04 6.63
C GLU A 208 1.63 -15.87 7.91
N LEU A 209 2.58 -16.81 8.01
CA LEU A 209 2.87 -17.57 9.23
C LEU A 209 3.21 -16.66 10.41
N LEU A 210 4.15 -15.72 10.20
CA LEU A 210 4.58 -14.81 11.27
C LEU A 210 3.46 -13.84 11.69
N LEU A 211 2.66 -13.37 10.73
CA LEU A 211 1.48 -12.55 11.02
C LEU A 211 0.45 -13.31 11.86
N GLU A 212 0.18 -14.57 11.51
CA GLU A 212 -0.76 -15.42 12.25
C GLU A 212 -0.29 -15.68 13.68
N LEU A 213 1.00 -16.03 13.85
CA LEU A 213 1.63 -16.19 15.17
C LEU A 213 1.48 -14.94 16.04
N LEU A 214 1.75 -13.75 15.50
CA LEU A 214 1.59 -12.50 16.23
C LEU A 214 0.13 -12.21 16.57
N CYS A 215 -0.79 -12.42 15.62
CA CYS A 215 -2.22 -12.23 15.86
C CYS A 215 -2.69 -13.08 17.03
N ARG A 216 -2.26 -14.35 17.10
CA ARG A 216 -2.55 -15.24 18.22
C ARG A 216 -1.96 -14.74 19.53
N CYS A 217 -0.69 -14.31 19.54
CA CYS A 217 -0.09 -13.77 20.76
C CYS A 217 -0.94 -12.63 21.35
N TYR A 218 -1.34 -11.65 20.54
CA TYR A 218 -2.17 -10.54 21.01
C TYR A 218 -3.58 -10.98 21.47
N GLN A 219 -4.17 -11.98 20.81
CA GLN A 219 -5.54 -12.42 21.08
C GLN A 219 -5.63 -13.37 22.29
N GLU A 220 -4.66 -14.27 22.43
CA GLU A 220 -4.63 -15.33 23.45
C GLU A 220 -3.95 -14.86 24.73
N CYS A 221 -3.03 -13.89 24.65
CA CYS A 221 -2.30 -13.37 25.81
C CYS A 221 -2.42 -11.83 25.92
N PRO A 222 -3.65 -11.26 25.99
CA PRO A 222 -3.88 -9.82 25.98
C PRO A 222 -3.26 -9.07 27.18
N ASP A 223 -3.14 -9.74 28.33
CA ASP A 223 -2.54 -9.16 29.54
C ASP A 223 -1.00 -9.11 29.44
N GLN A 224 -0.40 -10.07 28.72
CA GLN A 224 1.04 -10.15 28.52
C GLN A 224 1.50 -9.25 27.38
N PHE A 225 0.70 -9.17 26.31
CA PHE A 225 0.99 -8.38 25.11
C PHE A 225 -0.13 -7.36 24.87
N PRO A 226 -0.35 -6.43 25.81
CA PRO A 226 -1.43 -5.46 25.66
C PRO A 226 -1.12 -4.56 24.47
N ARG A 227 -2.10 -4.33 23.60
CA ARG A 227 -2.01 -3.34 22.53
C ARG A 227 -2.86 -2.13 22.88
N ARG A 228 -2.31 -1.28 23.75
CA ARG A 228 -2.98 -0.11 24.32
C ARG A 228 -3.18 0.97 23.27
N ARG A 229 -4.26 1.73 23.41
CA ARG A 229 -4.51 2.93 22.61
C ARG A 229 -4.30 4.13 23.50
N VAL A 230 -3.43 5.04 23.06
CA VAL A 230 -3.19 6.31 23.74
C VAL A 230 -3.75 7.42 22.87
N HIS A 231 -4.82 8.06 23.35
CA HIS A 231 -5.45 9.16 22.64
C HIS A 231 -4.65 10.44 22.89
N VAL A 232 -4.22 11.09 21.82
CA VAL A 232 -3.46 12.34 21.89
C VAL A 232 -4.06 13.36 20.93
N ALA A 233 -4.04 14.63 21.33
CA ALA A 233 -4.49 15.73 20.50
C ALA A 233 -3.28 16.45 19.92
N ALA A 234 -3.29 16.72 18.61
CA ALA A 234 -2.25 17.52 17.98
C ALA A 234 -2.45 19.04 18.22
N VAL A 235 -1.48 19.86 17.79
CA VAL A 235 -1.51 21.32 17.98
C VAL A 235 -2.65 21.96 17.18
N HIS A 236 -3.45 22.80 17.81
CA HIS A 236 -4.55 23.49 17.14
C HIS A 236 -4.04 24.48 16.09
N VAL A 237 -4.63 24.44 14.88
CA VAL A 237 -4.35 25.41 13.82
C VAL A 237 -5.40 26.53 13.85
N PRO A 238 -4.99 27.81 13.90
CA PRO A 238 -5.92 28.94 13.89
C PRO A 238 -6.93 28.88 12.74
N SER A 239 -8.20 29.18 13.04
CA SER A 239 -9.30 29.15 12.06
C SER A 239 -9.10 30.08 10.87
N ARG A 240 -8.33 31.17 11.04
CA ARG A 240 -7.95 32.08 9.94
C ARG A 240 -7.12 31.38 8.85
N LEU A 241 -6.41 30.31 9.19
CA LEU A 241 -5.61 29.50 8.26
C LEU A 241 -6.43 28.33 7.69
N THR A 242 -7.23 27.66 8.53
CA THR A 242 -8.00 26.49 8.09
C THR A 242 -9.24 26.85 7.27
N GLY A 243 -9.88 27.99 7.52
CA GLY A 243 -11.08 28.45 6.81
C GLY A 243 -10.88 28.57 5.30
N PRO A 244 -9.90 29.37 4.83
CA PRO A 244 -9.58 29.48 3.40
C PRO A 244 -9.20 28.14 2.76
N LEU A 245 -8.42 27.30 3.46
CA LEU A 245 -8.06 25.97 2.99
C LEU A 245 -9.29 25.07 2.75
N VAL A 246 -10.22 25.03 3.69
CA VAL A 246 -11.47 24.26 3.56
C VAL A 246 -12.31 24.77 2.39
N GLN A 247 -12.39 26.09 2.21
CA GLN A 247 -13.12 26.68 1.10
C GLN A 247 -12.51 26.26 -0.25
N GLU A 248 -11.19 26.38 -0.39
CA GLU A 248 -10.47 25.96 -1.60
C GLU A 248 -10.70 24.48 -1.88
N LEU A 249 -10.47 23.61 -0.89
CA LEU A 249 -10.63 22.15 -1.02
C LEU A 249 -12.04 21.73 -1.48
N ARG A 250 -13.08 22.49 -1.10
CA ARG A 250 -14.46 22.27 -1.52
C ARG A 250 -14.71 22.71 -2.97
N SER A 251 -14.07 23.78 -3.43
CA SER A 251 -14.21 24.28 -4.81
C SER A 251 -13.27 23.62 -5.81
N LEU A 252 -12.31 22.81 -5.35
CA LEU A 252 -11.37 22.12 -6.23
C LEU A 252 -12.05 21.23 -7.27
N VAL A 253 -11.59 21.36 -8.51
CA VAL A 253 -11.81 20.36 -9.54
C VAL A 253 -10.78 19.25 -9.36
N TRP A 254 -11.18 18.22 -8.62
CA TRP A 254 -10.34 17.08 -8.30
C TRP A 254 -9.96 16.26 -9.55
N PRO A 255 -8.75 15.70 -9.62
CA PRO A 255 -8.37 14.81 -10.71
C PRO A 255 -9.19 13.51 -10.69
N PRO A 256 -9.35 12.83 -11.83
CA PRO A 256 -10.11 11.58 -11.88
C PRO A 256 -9.60 10.53 -10.89
N LYS A 257 -10.54 9.82 -10.24
CA LYS A 257 -10.22 8.78 -9.26
C LYS A 257 -9.32 7.69 -9.85
N LYS A 258 -8.24 7.37 -9.12
CA LYS A 258 -7.38 6.22 -9.44
C LYS A 258 -8.06 4.94 -8.97
N ARG A 259 -8.09 3.90 -9.83
CA ARG A 259 -8.80 2.63 -9.57
C ARG A 259 -8.36 1.86 -8.31
N ASN A 260 -7.16 2.13 -7.78
CA ASN A 260 -6.55 1.33 -6.72
C ASN A 260 -6.42 2.06 -5.37
N LEU A 261 -7.03 3.23 -5.20
CA LEU A 261 -6.93 4.01 -3.97
C LEU A 261 -8.29 4.11 -3.27
N GLN A 262 -8.34 3.83 -1.97
CA GLN A 262 -9.52 4.01 -1.12
C GLN A 262 -9.71 5.49 -0.70
N ALA A 263 -9.71 6.39 -1.68
CA ALA A 263 -10.13 7.77 -1.52
C ALA A 263 -11.27 8.05 -2.49
N GLU A 264 -12.13 9.03 -2.19
CA GLU A 264 -12.97 9.61 -3.24
C GLU A 264 -12.09 10.36 -4.23
N GLN A 265 -11.19 11.20 -3.71
CA GLN A 265 -10.27 12.02 -4.50
C GLN A 265 -8.88 12.06 -3.89
N TYR A 266 -7.85 12.13 -4.74
CA TYR A 266 -6.45 12.15 -4.33
C TYR A 266 -5.61 13.00 -5.27
N LEU A 267 -4.94 14.00 -4.70
CA LEU A 267 -4.09 14.96 -5.39
C LEU A 267 -2.73 15.01 -4.69
N VAL A 268 -1.65 15.02 -5.46
CA VAL A 268 -0.31 15.31 -4.95
C VAL A 268 0.20 16.54 -5.68
N LEU A 269 0.58 17.53 -4.87
CA LEU A 269 1.31 18.72 -5.27
C LEU A 269 2.78 18.53 -4.90
N GLY A 270 3.71 18.99 -5.72
CA GLY A 270 5.11 18.91 -5.37
C GLY A 270 5.98 19.85 -6.17
N VAL A 271 7.02 20.34 -5.51
CA VAL A 271 8.07 21.14 -6.14
C VAL A 271 8.70 20.27 -7.24
N PRO A 272 8.98 20.83 -8.44
CA PRO A 272 9.67 20.09 -9.49
C PRO A 272 10.95 19.47 -8.93
N GLN A 273 11.09 18.15 -9.10
CA GLN A 273 12.38 17.48 -8.86
C GLN A 273 13.40 18.08 -9.83
N THR A 274 14.68 18.12 -9.47
CA THR A 274 15.73 18.48 -10.45
C THR A 274 15.59 17.61 -11.71
N GLY A 275 15.16 18.22 -12.82
CA GLY A 275 14.91 17.53 -14.09
C GLY A 275 13.50 16.96 -14.32
N ALA A 276 12.53 17.20 -13.42
CA ALA A 276 11.12 16.82 -13.61
C ALA A 276 10.20 18.05 -13.57
N ALA A 277 9.13 18.02 -14.36
CA ALA A 277 8.09 19.05 -14.30
C ALA A 277 7.42 19.10 -12.93
N ALA A 278 7.01 20.30 -12.50
CA ALA A 278 6.25 20.51 -11.27
C ALA A 278 4.98 19.63 -11.31
N ARG A 279 4.69 18.92 -10.22
CA ARG A 279 3.50 18.06 -10.19
C ARG A 279 2.29 18.89 -9.83
N ASN A 280 1.52 19.27 -10.85
CA ASN A 280 0.22 19.94 -10.75
C ASN A 280 0.22 21.28 -9.99
N VAL A 281 1.38 21.83 -9.60
CA VAL A 281 1.45 23.05 -8.79
C VAL A 281 0.82 24.22 -9.54
N ASP A 282 1.16 24.42 -10.81
CA ASP A 282 0.61 25.51 -11.63
C ASP A 282 -0.93 25.50 -11.69
N ARG A 283 -1.53 24.31 -11.74
CA ARG A 283 -3.00 24.15 -11.78
C ARG A 283 -3.66 24.40 -10.43
N TYR A 284 -2.95 24.13 -9.34
CA TYR A 284 -3.47 24.18 -7.98
C TYR A 284 -2.65 25.14 -7.11
N GLN A 285 -2.17 26.24 -7.70
CA GLN A 285 -1.25 27.17 -7.07
C GLN A 285 -1.87 27.80 -5.82
N HIS A 286 -3.16 28.17 -5.89
CA HIS A 286 -3.85 28.76 -4.75
C HIS A 286 -3.90 27.82 -3.53
N LEU A 287 -4.20 26.52 -3.74
CA LEU A 287 -4.14 25.52 -2.67
C LEU A 287 -2.72 25.37 -2.11
N TRP A 288 -1.71 25.37 -2.98
CA TRP A 288 -0.31 25.31 -2.56
C TRP A 288 0.06 26.50 -1.66
N ASP A 289 -0.29 27.72 -2.06
CA ASP A 289 0.03 28.94 -1.33
C ASP A 289 -0.65 28.98 0.04
N LEU A 290 -1.93 28.62 0.11
CA LEU A 290 -2.67 28.52 1.38
C LEU A 290 -2.06 27.46 2.32
N ALA A 291 -1.67 26.31 1.78
CA ALA A 291 -1.07 25.24 2.56
C ALA A 291 0.34 25.63 3.04
N LYS A 292 1.09 26.38 2.22
CA LYS A 292 2.39 26.93 2.57
C LYS A 292 2.28 27.97 3.68
N ASP A 293 1.35 28.92 3.57
CA ASP A 293 1.12 29.95 4.61
C ASP A 293 0.82 29.32 5.97
N MET A 294 0.00 28.26 5.99
CA MET A 294 -0.25 27.49 7.21
C MET A 294 1.04 26.84 7.76
N MET A 295 1.86 26.23 6.91
CA MET A 295 3.12 25.59 7.36
C MET A 295 4.17 26.60 7.81
N ASP A 296 4.30 27.74 7.12
CA ASP A 296 5.19 28.83 7.53
C ASP A 296 4.81 29.35 8.93
N HIS A 297 3.51 29.34 9.27
CA HIS A 297 3.04 29.71 10.61
C HIS A 297 3.28 28.64 11.67
N MET A 298 3.00 27.37 11.34
CA MET A 298 2.95 26.27 12.33
C MET A 298 4.28 25.52 12.51
N ALA A 299 5.10 25.47 11.46
CA ALA A 299 6.34 24.72 11.41
C ALA A 299 7.31 25.36 10.38
N PRO A 300 7.76 26.61 10.61
CA PRO A 300 8.58 27.37 9.66
C PRO A 300 9.89 26.67 9.26
N ASP A 301 10.43 25.84 10.15
CA ASP A 301 11.69 25.13 9.93
C ASP A 301 11.54 23.82 9.15
N PHE A 302 10.31 23.40 8.83
CA PHE A 302 10.08 22.15 8.13
C PHE A 302 10.13 22.31 6.61
N ALA A 303 11.20 21.83 6.00
CA ALA A 303 11.32 21.72 4.56
C ALA A 303 10.58 20.46 4.03
N TYR A 304 9.52 20.67 3.24
CA TYR A 304 8.81 19.61 2.54
C TYR A 304 8.91 19.76 1.02
N THR A 305 8.85 18.63 0.31
CA THR A 305 8.91 18.62 -1.17
C THR A 305 7.54 18.43 -1.80
N SER A 306 6.57 17.92 -1.05
CA SER A 306 5.26 17.54 -1.57
C SER A 306 4.15 17.65 -0.54
N ILE A 307 2.93 17.86 -1.04
CA ILE A 307 1.68 17.88 -0.28
C ILE A 307 0.74 16.85 -0.92
N ALA A 308 0.24 15.90 -0.13
CA ALA A 308 -0.86 15.04 -0.54
C ALA A 308 -2.16 15.61 0.04
N ALA A 309 -3.09 15.95 -0.85
CA ALA A 309 -4.44 16.38 -0.51
C ALA A 309 -5.43 15.26 -0.85
N THR A 310 -6.30 14.92 0.10
CA THR A 310 -7.29 13.85 -0.08
C THR A 310 -8.67 14.30 0.37
N LYS A 311 -9.71 13.76 -0.27
CA LYS A 311 -11.13 13.91 0.10
C LYS A 311 -11.71 12.56 0.44
N ASP A 312 -12.38 12.51 1.60
CA ASP A 312 -13.08 11.35 2.16
C ASP A 312 -12.23 10.09 2.16
N PHE A 313 -10.98 10.24 2.61
CA PHE A 313 -9.98 9.19 2.64
C PHE A 313 -9.99 8.42 3.95
N VAL A 314 -10.10 7.09 3.83
CA VAL A 314 -9.82 6.14 4.90
C VAL A 314 -8.58 5.35 4.49
N GLY A 315 -7.46 5.66 5.11
CA GLY A 315 -6.17 5.02 4.81
C GLY A 315 -6.06 3.65 5.47
N SER A 316 -5.81 2.62 4.66
CA SER A 316 -5.42 1.29 5.18
C SER A 316 -4.07 1.37 5.90
N PRO A 317 -3.78 0.46 6.84
CA PRO A 317 -2.43 0.35 7.43
C PRO A 317 -1.34 0.27 6.37
N HIS A 318 -0.30 1.10 6.52
CA HIS A 318 0.87 1.12 5.62
C HIS A 318 2.08 1.78 6.29
N VAL A 319 3.21 1.79 5.57
CA VAL A 319 4.45 2.50 5.90
C VAL A 319 4.88 3.27 4.65
N ASP A 320 5.22 4.54 4.81
CA ASP A 320 5.67 5.39 3.71
C ASP A 320 7.17 5.20 3.44
N MET A 321 7.49 4.15 2.69
CA MET A 321 8.87 3.80 2.34
C MET A 321 9.60 4.88 1.51
N GLY A 322 8.86 5.79 0.88
CA GLY A 322 9.43 6.86 0.05
C GLY A 322 10.00 8.02 0.85
N ASP A 323 9.63 8.12 2.12
CA ASP A 323 9.89 9.30 2.93
C ASP A 323 11.33 9.36 3.44
N LYS A 324 11.86 10.57 3.42
CA LYS A 324 13.20 10.90 3.92
C LYS A 324 13.18 11.35 5.37
N THR A 325 12.06 11.87 5.86
CA THR A 325 11.91 12.37 7.23
C THR A 325 10.47 12.22 7.69
N TYR A 326 10.15 12.72 8.89
CA TYR A 326 8.80 12.84 9.40
C TYR A 326 7.90 13.69 8.49
N GLN A 327 6.59 13.59 8.71
CA GLN A 327 5.55 14.30 8.00
C GLN A 327 4.78 15.22 8.95
N PHE A 328 4.08 16.19 8.37
CA PHE A 328 2.99 16.88 9.06
C PHE A 328 1.64 16.48 8.47
N ALA A 329 0.66 16.22 9.34
CA ALA A 329 -0.67 15.76 8.96
C ALA A 329 -1.76 16.60 9.63
N ILE A 330 -2.74 17.02 8.85
CA ILE A 330 -3.96 17.70 9.33
C ILE A 330 -5.18 17.13 8.62
N SER A 331 -6.31 17.05 9.33
CA SER A 331 -7.62 16.82 8.73
C SER A 331 -8.54 18.02 8.95
N LEU A 332 -9.38 18.28 7.96
CA LEU A 332 -10.24 19.45 7.87
C LEU A 332 -11.65 19.04 7.41
N GLY A 333 -12.62 19.93 7.58
CA GLY A 333 -14.00 19.71 7.12
C GLY A 333 -15.01 19.58 8.25
N ASN A 334 -16.19 19.02 7.95
CA ASN A 334 -17.32 18.99 8.87
C ASN A 334 -17.66 17.59 9.42
N PHE A 335 -16.79 16.60 9.24
CA PHE A 335 -16.93 15.28 9.88
C PHE A 335 -16.97 15.39 11.41
N THR A 336 -17.73 14.54 12.09
CA THR A 336 -18.02 14.69 13.54
C THR A 336 -17.39 13.61 14.40
N GLU A 337 -17.24 12.40 13.88
CA GLU A 337 -16.71 11.26 14.62
C GLU A 337 -15.61 10.54 13.83
N GLY A 338 -14.63 10.00 14.54
CA GLY A 338 -13.55 9.20 13.96
C GLY A 338 -12.55 10.03 13.13
N GLY A 339 -11.89 9.38 12.17
CA GLY A 339 -10.95 10.03 11.25
C GLY A 339 -9.59 10.37 11.85
N GLU A 340 -9.32 9.91 13.07
CA GLU A 340 -8.02 10.05 13.73
C GLU A 340 -6.95 9.28 12.98
N LEU A 341 -5.73 9.83 13.02
CA LEU A 341 -4.54 9.17 12.50
C LEU A 341 -3.98 8.25 13.59
N CYS A 342 -3.98 6.95 13.33
CA CYS A 342 -3.40 5.96 14.21
C CYS A 342 -1.96 5.67 13.81
N VAL A 343 -1.02 5.79 14.73
CA VAL A 343 0.40 5.51 14.51
C VAL A 343 0.86 4.51 15.56
N GLU A 344 1.48 3.42 15.13
CA GLU A 344 2.04 2.44 16.05
C GLU A 344 3.31 3.01 16.71
N THR A 345 3.25 3.24 18.03
CA THR A 345 4.38 3.80 18.80
C THR A 345 5.30 2.70 19.32
N SER A 346 4.76 1.50 19.55
CA SER A 346 5.50 0.30 19.93
C SER A 346 4.70 -0.96 19.57
N PRO A 347 5.25 -2.17 19.73
CA PRO A 347 4.46 -3.40 19.66
C PRO A 347 3.25 -3.42 20.59
N PHE A 348 3.25 -2.64 21.66
CA PHE A 348 2.23 -2.66 22.70
C PHE A 348 1.33 -1.42 22.70
N GLU A 349 1.54 -0.50 21.75
CA GLU A 349 0.89 0.80 21.82
C GLU A 349 0.62 1.40 20.44
N VAL A 350 -0.56 1.98 20.30
CA VAL A 350 -0.98 2.78 19.15
C VAL A 350 -1.41 4.16 19.65
N ALA A 351 -0.76 5.20 19.16
CA ALA A 351 -1.20 6.57 19.36
C ALA A 351 -2.37 6.86 18.41
N VAL A 352 -3.51 7.28 18.98
CA VAL A 352 -4.71 7.70 18.25
C VAL A 352 -4.73 9.23 18.23
N VAL A 353 -4.19 9.80 17.14
CA VAL A 353 -3.91 11.24 17.02
C VAL A 353 -5.10 11.98 16.41
N SER A 354 -5.70 12.88 17.19
CA SER A 354 -6.74 13.78 16.70
C SER A 354 -6.13 14.88 15.83
N THR A 355 -6.39 14.81 14.53
CA THR A 355 -5.88 15.75 13.50
C THR A 355 -6.94 16.75 13.00
N LYS A 356 -8.17 16.69 13.51
CA LYS A 356 -9.24 17.61 13.09
C LYS A 356 -8.91 19.04 13.54
N ASP A 357 -8.69 19.92 12.56
CA ASP A 357 -8.24 21.32 12.77
C ASP A 357 -6.97 21.41 13.64
N ARG A 358 -6.14 20.37 13.57
CA ARG A 358 -4.93 20.21 14.38
C ARG A 358 -3.80 19.61 13.54
N LEU A 359 -2.61 20.21 13.63
CA LEU A 359 -1.43 19.81 12.89
C LEU A 359 -0.59 18.85 13.73
N ALA A 360 -0.53 17.58 13.31
CA ALA A 360 0.28 16.55 13.94
C ALA A 360 1.63 16.41 13.23
N LYS A 361 2.70 16.21 14.01
CA LYS A 361 4.02 15.80 13.50
C LYS A 361 4.21 14.31 13.79
N VAL A 362 4.32 13.51 12.73
CA VAL A 362 4.36 12.04 12.79
C VAL A 362 5.42 11.52 11.84
N ASP A 363 6.02 10.38 12.16
CA ASP A 363 6.92 9.72 11.23
C ASP A 363 6.18 8.63 10.45
N GLY A 364 5.78 8.94 9.20
CA GLY A 364 5.06 8.01 8.30
C GLY A 364 5.84 6.75 7.95
N ARG A 365 7.12 6.67 8.34
CA ARG A 365 7.97 5.48 8.19
C ARG A 365 7.68 4.41 9.26
N TYR A 366 6.77 4.69 10.20
CA TYR A 366 6.16 3.73 11.12
C TYR A 366 4.77 3.30 10.63
N PRO A 367 4.29 2.09 11.01
CA PRO A 367 2.95 1.64 10.63
C PRO A 367 1.87 2.62 11.09
N HIS A 368 1.04 3.07 10.14
CA HIS A 368 -0.03 4.01 10.45
C HIS A 368 -1.24 3.84 9.52
N TRP A 369 -2.41 4.32 9.97
CA TRP A 369 -3.68 4.27 9.23
C TRP A 369 -4.63 5.39 9.70
N VAL A 370 -5.71 5.62 8.95
CA VAL A 370 -6.77 6.56 9.35
C VAL A 370 -8.00 5.76 9.74
N ARG A 371 -8.56 6.02 10.92
CA ARG A 371 -9.82 5.38 11.37
C ARG A 371 -10.97 5.81 10.46
N ALA A 372 -11.98 4.95 10.34
CA ALA A 372 -13.22 5.35 9.69
C ALA A 372 -13.82 6.59 10.39
N PHE A 373 -14.58 7.40 9.64
CA PHE A 373 -15.20 8.62 10.12
C PHE A 373 -16.63 8.74 9.61
N THR A 374 -17.43 9.57 10.27
CA THR A 374 -18.83 9.84 9.93
C THR A 374 -19.16 11.33 10.07
N GLY A 375 -20.38 11.70 9.66
CA GLY A 375 -20.97 13.02 9.98
C GLY A 375 -20.58 14.17 9.06
N GLY A 376 -19.89 13.92 7.94
CA GLY A 376 -19.59 14.98 6.97
C GLY A 376 -18.45 14.64 6.03
N VAL A 377 -17.96 15.68 5.35
CA VAL A 377 -16.80 15.61 4.46
C VAL A 377 -15.53 15.78 5.28
N ARG A 378 -14.56 14.91 5.02
CA ARG A 378 -13.21 14.98 5.57
C ARG A 378 -12.21 15.25 4.46
N PHE A 379 -11.45 16.32 4.61
CA PHE A 379 -10.24 16.53 3.84
C PHE A 379 -9.02 16.19 4.69
N SER A 380 -7.90 15.83 4.06
CA SER A 380 -6.61 15.84 4.75
C SER A 380 -5.51 16.37 3.87
N LEU A 381 -4.54 17.02 4.51
CA LEU A 381 -3.30 17.49 3.91
C LEU A 381 -2.14 16.80 4.64
N ILE A 382 -1.24 16.18 3.88
CA ILE A 382 -0.02 15.54 4.38
C ILE A 382 1.18 16.22 3.72
N PHE A 383 2.08 16.77 4.52
CA PHE A 383 3.31 17.43 4.08
C PHE A 383 4.48 16.48 4.31
N PHE A 384 5.19 16.11 3.25
CA PHE A 384 6.21 15.08 3.31
C PHE A 384 7.40 15.39 2.39
N CYS A 385 8.53 14.73 2.68
CA CYS A 385 9.79 14.92 1.97
C CYS A 385 10.25 13.61 1.34
N VAL A 386 10.40 13.60 0.01
CA VAL A 386 10.88 12.42 -0.75
C VAL A 386 12.30 12.61 -1.31
N GLU A 387 12.90 13.78 -1.09
CA GLU A 387 14.23 14.15 -1.58
C GLU A 387 15.13 14.64 -0.45
N GLY A 388 16.42 14.79 -0.74
CA GLY A 388 17.41 15.19 0.25
C GLY A 388 17.88 14.04 1.16
N PRO A 389 18.71 14.37 2.16
CA PRO A 389 19.25 13.39 3.09
C PRO A 389 18.13 12.80 3.95
N ALA A 390 18.17 11.48 4.17
CA ALA A 390 17.25 10.85 5.10
C ALA A 390 17.63 11.21 6.54
N THR A 391 16.66 11.62 7.34
CA THR A 391 16.85 11.81 8.79
C THR A 391 16.74 10.45 9.50
N PRO A 392 17.37 10.28 10.66
CA PRO A 392 17.13 9.12 11.52
C PRO A 392 15.64 8.96 11.85
N ARG A 393 15.22 7.72 12.12
CA ARG A 393 13.89 7.43 12.67
C ARG A 393 13.98 7.53 14.19
N GLU A 394 13.51 8.63 14.74
CA GLU A 394 13.63 8.91 16.18
C GLU A 394 12.37 8.47 16.92
N GLN A 395 11.21 9.03 16.54
CA GLN A 395 9.94 8.77 17.22
C GLN A 395 8.76 8.73 16.26
N PRO A 396 7.75 7.87 16.50
CA PRO A 396 6.58 7.74 15.61
C PRO A 396 5.64 8.95 15.68
N VAL A 397 5.51 9.54 16.87
CA VAL A 397 4.71 10.75 17.14
C VAL A 397 5.57 11.70 17.97
N TYR A 398 5.60 12.98 17.60
CA TYR A 398 6.47 13.98 18.21
C TYR A 398 5.73 14.74 19.34
N PRO A 399 6.12 14.58 20.62
CA PRO A 399 5.40 15.14 21.76
C PRO A 399 5.32 16.68 21.76
N GLU A 400 6.31 17.37 21.20
CA GLU A 400 6.31 18.84 21.10
C GLU A 400 5.22 19.39 20.17
N TYR A 401 4.58 18.50 19.38
CA TYR A 401 3.40 18.80 18.58
C TYR A 401 2.13 18.14 19.12
N LEU A 402 2.11 17.81 20.41
CA LEU A 402 0.91 17.40 21.13
C LEU A 402 0.43 18.54 22.03
N ALA A 403 -0.89 18.72 22.11
CA ALA A 403 -1.48 19.63 23.08
C ALA A 403 -1.21 19.09 24.50
N ALA A 404 -0.72 19.98 25.37
CA ALA A 404 -0.49 19.69 26.78
C ALA A 404 -1.79 19.32 27.52
#